data_AF-A0A8J7A7W1-F1
#
_entry.id   AF-A0A8J7A7W1-F1
#
_cell.length_a   1.000
_cell.length_b   1.000
_cell.length_c   1.000
_cell.angle_alpha   90.00
_cell.angle_beta   90.00
_cell.angle_gamma   90.00
#
_symmetry.space_group_name_H-M   'P 1'
#
loop_
_entity.id
_entity.type
_entity.pdbx_description
1 polymer ?
#
loop_
_entity_poly.entity_id
_entity_poly.type
_entity_poly.pdbx_seq_one_letter_code
_entity_poly.pdbx_strand_id
1 'polypeptide(L)'
;FGRKKAGTSFSNPSLVSPNTPTLANPIRGFGLPTNNIQTATSESNNLEETQVADGESLKAIEQPSFGHDISRIALRRPQAKLTVGEPGDKYEQEADWMANQVMRMVVPDKLNAASVKPVQNSLQRKCAACEEEEEKVETKPSIQLATDKGLQVGDNIESPSGLIIQCKKENEETLAAIQGHAMFNLLPRLQALPEDVRNDEQAGGFVGGPRLVTAMRVVREKGKPWLDFVAAHNGELAALPSDQIADVMSFLGAPKEARYFKSDLFDGRFDGAVDPDAGVVTLFFRVRFEVESAKFGTASPGTPNWEKETQAGLQQFKADFKQVVEETWSGKGSVRPTCPVGSIKALQTKVVVSVVDSGEHKLIHIFSDVGEGRSNMGQEGNLKVNDNKPRTETKQVVDPTGRHPEQATNTQITSAHEFGHAIGLSHPRCPGGDDNCYGVTAEERRDVMGGGDKLQVIKRAGKIVHDDFQPFERIAEQWGKDIFPGALAHCNKWSAG
;
A
#
# COMPACT_ATOMS: atom_id res chain seq x y z
N PHE A 1 -17.16 75.52 -30.93
CA PHE A 1 -17.78 74.63 -31.93
C PHE A 1 -17.76 73.19 -31.43
N GLY A 2 -18.92 72.52 -31.40
CA GLY A 2 -19.03 71.06 -31.48
C GLY A 2 -18.90 70.22 -30.20
N ARG A 3 -20.04 69.85 -29.61
CA ARG A 3 -20.29 68.97 -28.44
C ARG A 3 -20.54 67.51 -28.86
N LYS A 4 -20.34 66.55 -27.92
CA LYS A 4 -21.22 65.41 -27.47
C LYS A 4 -20.33 64.39 -26.71
N LYS A 5 -20.46 63.99 -25.41
CA LYS A 5 -21.55 63.54 -24.50
C LYS A 5 -22.43 62.44 -25.10
N ALA A 6 -22.87 61.35 -24.44
CA ALA A 6 -22.68 60.67 -23.14
C ALA A 6 -23.51 59.34 -23.21
N GLY A 7 -23.42 58.41 -22.25
CA GLY A 7 -24.53 57.46 -22.01
C GLY A 7 -24.21 56.12 -21.33
N THR A 8 -24.45 56.05 -20.02
CA THR A 8 -24.61 54.87 -19.17
C THR A 8 -26.01 54.24 -19.29
N SER A 9 -26.18 52.95 -19.00
CA SER A 9 -27.46 52.39 -18.53
C SER A 9 -27.31 51.04 -17.80
N PHE A 10 -27.89 50.96 -16.60
CA PHE A 10 -28.23 49.77 -15.82
C PHE A 10 -29.67 49.36 -16.10
N SER A 11 -30.03 48.06 -16.09
CA SER A 11 -31.34 47.60 -15.57
C SER A 11 -31.38 46.09 -15.30
N ASN A 12 -31.78 45.71 -14.07
CA ASN A 12 -32.57 44.51 -13.74
C ASN A 12 -34.03 44.99 -13.59
N PRO A 13 -35.08 44.16 -13.82
CA PRO A 13 -35.66 43.39 -12.71
C PRO A 13 -36.39 42.06 -13.07
N SER A 14 -36.68 41.30 -12.01
CA SER A 14 -37.43 40.04 -11.89
C SER A 14 -38.93 40.11 -12.25
N LEU A 15 -39.55 38.95 -12.55
CA LEU A 15 -40.73 38.34 -11.85
C LEU A 15 -41.53 37.31 -12.72
N VAL A 16 -42.07 36.28 -12.03
CA VAL A 16 -43.29 35.46 -12.31
C VAL A 16 -43.17 34.11 -13.09
N SER A 17 -43.34 33.00 -12.35
CA SER A 17 -44.04 31.73 -12.73
C SER A 17 -45.54 31.84 -12.37
N PRO A 18 -46.53 31.03 -12.84
CA PRO A 18 -46.49 29.57 -13.10
C PRO A 18 -47.39 29.05 -14.27
N ASN A 19 -47.42 27.73 -14.55
CA ASN A 19 -48.64 26.90 -14.74
C ASN A 19 -48.37 25.45 -15.18
N THR A 20 -49.08 24.53 -14.53
CA THR A 20 -49.26 23.07 -14.72
C THR A 20 -50.01 22.67 -16.00
N PRO A 21 -49.97 21.38 -16.38
CA PRO A 21 -51.21 20.67 -16.71
C PRO A 21 -51.34 19.26 -16.08
N THR A 22 -52.60 18.82 -15.91
CA THR A 22 -53.09 17.55 -15.34
C THR A 22 -53.81 16.71 -16.40
N LEU A 23 -53.73 15.37 -16.33
CA LEU A 23 -54.68 14.30 -16.76
C LEU A 23 -53.86 13.01 -17.03
N ALA A 24 -54.23 11.75 -16.76
CA ALA A 24 -55.40 11.05 -16.21
C ALA A 24 -54.96 9.61 -15.78
N ASN A 25 -55.71 8.95 -14.89
CA ASN A 25 -55.54 7.53 -14.52
C ASN A 25 -56.16 6.56 -15.55
N PRO A 26 -55.81 5.26 -15.50
CA PRO A 26 -56.81 4.28 -15.05
C PRO A 26 -56.30 3.21 -14.06
N ILE A 27 -57.29 2.51 -13.47
CA ILE A 27 -57.28 1.56 -12.35
C ILE A 27 -57.21 0.09 -12.82
N ARG A 28 -56.54 -0.79 -12.05
CA ARG A 28 -56.87 -2.22 -11.75
C ARG A 28 -55.75 -2.77 -10.85
N GLY A 29 -55.92 -3.34 -9.65
CA GLY A 29 -57.07 -3.90 -8.95
C GLY A 29 -56.67 -5.31 -8.48
N PHE A 30 -56.55 -5.56 -7.17
CA PHE A 30 -56.80 -6.85 -6.50
C PHE A 30 -56.87 -6.61 -4.99
N GLY A 31 -58.00 -6.94 -4.37
CA GLY A 31 -58.29 -6.73 -2.95
C GLY A 31 -57.91 -7.91 -2.05
N LEU A 32 -57.54 -7.57 -0.80
CA LEU A 32 -58.18 -7.89 0.52
C LEU A 32 -58.84 -9.28 0.73
N PRO A 33 -58.99 -9.81 1.99
CA PRO A 33 -59.02 -9.07 3.28
C PRO A 33 -58.49 -9.80 4.58
N THR A 34 -58.58 -9.06 5.70
CA THR A 34 -58.84 -9.47 7.12
C THR A 34 -57.70 -10.07 7.96
N ASN A 35 -57.53 -9.80 9.27
CA ASN A 35 -58.28 -9.02 10.27
C ASN A 35 -57.40 -8.65 11.50
N ASN A 36 -57.87 -7.65 12.25
CA ASN A 36 -57.38 -7.08 13.52
C ASN A 36 -57.18 -8.06 14.69
N ILE A 37 -56.36 -7.68 15.69
CA ILE A 37 -56.77 -7.30 17.08
C ILE A 37 -55.54 -6.94 17.97
N GLN A 38 -55.46 -5.65 18.31
CA GLN A 38 -55.19 -4.94 19.57
C GLN A 38 -54.68 -5.62 20.88
N THR A 39 -53.81 -4.85 21.58
CA THR A 39 -53.64 -4.65 23.07
C THR A 39 -53.04 -5.79 23.93
N ALA A 40 -52.29 -5.59 25.02
CA ALA A 40 -51.80 -4.43 25.78
C ALA A 40 -50.65 -4.85 26.75
N THR A 41 -49.77 -3.89 27.07
CA THR A 41 -49.20 -3.48 28.39
C THR A 41 -48.58 -4.48 29.39
N SER A 42 -47.26 -4.31 29.58
CA SER A 42 -46.51 -3.84 30.78
C SER A 42 -46.50 -4.59 32.14
N GLU A 43 -45.31 -4.47 32.76
CA GLU A 43 -44.97 -4.45 34.20
C GLU A 43 -44.28 -5.68 34.81
N SER A 44 -42.95 -5.58 34.85
CA SER A 44 -42.08 -5.54 36.04
C SER A 44 -42.59 -6.12 37.36
N ASN A 45 -41.77 -6.98 37.99
CA ASN A 45 -41.35 -6.79 39.39
C ASN A 45 -40.06 -7.56 39.70
N ASN A 46 -39.12 -6.83 40.30
CA ASN A 46 -37.91 -7.32 40.99
C ASN A 46 -38.28 -8.05 42.29
N LEU A 47 -37.42 -8.98 42.72
CA LEU A 47 -36.72 -8.88 44.03
C LEU A 47 -35.74 -10.05 44.22
N GLU A 48 -34.57 -9.69 44.71
CA GLU A 48 -33.47 -10.54 45.17
C GLU A 48 -33.83 -11.28 46.46
N GLU A 49 -33.27 -12.48 46.66
CA GLU A 49 -32.77 -12.89 47.98
C GLU A 49 -31.69 -13.99 47.85
N THR A 50 -30.68 -13.90 48.71
CA THR A 50 -29.45 -14.70 48.73
C THR A 50 -29.46 -15.63 49.95
N GLN A 51 -29.05 -16.90 49.82
CA GLN A 51 -28.30 -17.70 50.83
C GLN A 51 -28.01 -19.13 50.30
N VAL A 52 -26.74 -19.51 50.07
CA VAL A 52 -25.80 -20.28 50.93
C VAL A 52 -26.00 -21.82 50.94
N ALA A 53 -25.05 -22.49 50.26
CA ALA A 53 -24.27 -23.70 50.61
C ALA A 53 -24.84 -25.15 50.55
N ASP A 54 -24.01 -25.98 49.89
CA ASP A 54 -23.70 -27.41 50.10
C ASP A 54 -24.48 -28.52 49.36
N GLY A 55 -23.75 -29.32 48.56
CA GLY A 55 -24.14 -30.67 48.14
C GLY A 55 -23.67 -31.11 46.75
N GLU A 56 -22.55 -31.84 46.67
CA GLU A 56 -22.12 -32.58 45.47
C GLU A 56 -23.12 -33.68 45.08
N SER A 57 -23.48 -33.78 43.79
CA SER A 57 -23.80 -35.06 43.16
C SER A 57 -23.71 -34.99 41.63
N LEU A 58 -22.90 -35.88 41.07
CA LEU A 58 -22.66 -36.05 39.63
C LEU A 58 -23.92 -36.50 38.89
N LYS A 59 -24.32 -35.77 37.84
CA LYS A 59 -25.09 -36.30 36.72
C LYS A 59 -24.51 -35.78 35.41
N ALA A 60 -23.92 -36.69 34.64
CA ALA A 60 -23.67 -36.51 33.22
C ALA A 60 -25.00 -36.49 32.47
N ILE A 61 -25.18 -35.57 31.52
CA ILE A 61 -26.02 -35.69 30.31
C ILE A 61 -25.59 -34.58 29.31
N GLU A 62 -25.13 -35.05 28.15
CA GLU A 62 -25.22 -34.51 26.79
C GLU A 62 -24.49 -33.24 26.34
N GLN A 63 -23.67 -33.44 25.30
CA GLN A 63 -23.04 -32.42 24.46
C GLN A 63 -24.10 -31.57 23.74
N PRO A 64 -23.96 -30.24 23.67
CA PRO A 64 -24.73 -29.47 22.72
C PRO A 64 -24.13 -29.68 21.33
N SER A 65 -24.89 -30.32 20.45
CA SER A 65 -24.63 -30.30 19.02
C SER A 65 -24.67 -28.84 18.54
N PHE A 66 -23.55 -28.34 18.03
CA PHE A 66 -23.53 -27.06 17.31
C PHE A 66 -24.16 -27.25 15.93
N GLY A 67 -25.48 -27.41 15.90
CA GLY A 67 -26.28 -27.23 14.69
C GLY A 67 -26.59 -25.76 14.52
N HIS A 68 -25.91 -25.07 13.60
CA HIS A 68 -26.32 -23.73 13.22
C HIS A 68 -27.66 -23.83 12.48
N ASP A 69 -28.72 -23.29 13.07
CA ASP A 69 -30.02 -23.11 12.43
C ASP A 69 -29.90 -22.02 11.33
N ILE A 70 -29.57 -22.46 10.12
CA ILE A 70 -29.37 -21.61 8.93
C ILE A 70 -30.71 -21.02 8.44
N SER A 71 -31.85 -21.47 8.97
CA SER A 71 -33.19 -20.97 8.62
C SER A 71 -33.44 -19.51 9.01
N ARG A 72 -32.56 -18.94 9.86
CA ARG A 72 -32.67 -17.56 10.36
C ARG A 72 -31.71 -16.57 9.71
N ILE A 73 -30.95 -16.99 8.70
CA ILE A 73 -30.23 -16.02 7.86
C ILE A 73 -31.28 -15.27 7.04
N ALA A 74 -31.61 -14.05 7.47
CA ALA A 74 -32.33 -13.10 6.65
C ALA A 74 -31.46 -12.80 5.42
N LEU A 75 -31.70 -13.52 4.32
CA LEU A 75 -31.20 -13.17 3.00
C LEU A 75 -31.72 -11.76 2.69
N ARG A 76 -30.89 -10.74 2.97
CA ARG A 76 -31.13 -9.41 2.45
C ARG A 76 -31.22 -9.56 0.94
N ARG A 77 -32.36 -9.14 0.37
CA ARG A 77 -32.60 -9.13 -1.07
C ARG A 77 -31.35 -8.56 -1.76
N PRO A 78 -30.81 -9.22 -2.80
CA PRO A 78 -29.73 -8.63 -3.58
C PRO A 78 -30.25 -7.29 -4.12
N GLN A 79 -29.49 -6.22 -3.91
CA GLN A 79 -29.76 -4.96 -4.60
C GLN A 79 -29.52 -5.22 -6.10
N ALA A 80 -30.59 -5.51 -6.83
CA ALA A 80 -30.56 -5.47 -8.29
C ALA A 80 -30.53 -3.99 -8.71
N LYS A 81 -29.33 -3.39 -8.72
CA LYS A 81 -29.06 -2.15 -9.45
C LYS A 81 -27.56 -1.97 -9.69
N LEU A 82 -27.01 -2.78 -10.58
CA LEU A 82 -25.94 -2.29 -11.44
C LEU A 82 -26.61 -1.36 -12.45
N THR A 83 -26.38 -0.07 -12.31
CA THR A 83 -26.76 0.91 -13.33
C THR A 83 -25.87 0.64 -14.53
N VAL A 84 -26.38 -0.09 -15.51
CA VAL A 84 -25.75 -0.18 -16.83
C VAL A 84 -25.83 1.21 -17.46
N GLY A 85 -24.72 1.70 -17.99
CA GLY A 85 -24.63 2.96 -18.70
C GLY A 85 -25.61 3.04 -19.87
N GLU A 86 -25.93 4.25 -20.32
CA GLU A 86 -26.62 4.40 -21.59
C GLU A 86 -25.72 3.91 -22.73
N PRO A 87 -26.25 3.27 -23.79
CA PRO A 87 -25.43 2.84 -24.92
C PRO A 87 -24.62 3.99 -25.51
N GLY A 88 -23.30 3.80 -25.61
CA GLY A 88 -22.34 4.80 -26.08
C GLY A 88 -21.88 5.78 -24.99
N ASP A 89 -22.04 5.45 -23.70
CA ASP A 89 -21.47 6.27 -22.63
C ASP A 89 -19.93 6.30 -22.67
N LYS A 90 -19.35 7.22 -21.90
CA LYS A 90 -17.90 7.41 -21.87
C LYS A 90 -17.15 6.16 -21.39
N TYR A 91 -17.76 5.33 -20.55
CA TYR A 91 -17.12 4.13 -20.00
C TYR A 91 -17.14 2.99 -21.02
N GLU A 92 -18.20 2.88 -21.83
CA GLU A 92 -18.26 1.99 -22.99
C GLU A 92 -17.25 2.41 -24.06
N GLN A 93 -17.10 3.71 -24.33
CA GLN A 93 -16.10 4.22 -25.28
C GLN A 93 -14.66 4.01 -24.78
N GLU A 94 -14.39 4.23 -23.50
CA GLU A 94 -13.09 3.93 -22.88
C GLU A 94 -12.79 2.42 -22.94
N ALA A 95 -13.79 1.58 -22.64
CA ALA A 95 -13.66 0.13 -22.73
C ALA A 95 -13.38 -0.33 -24.17
N ASP A 96 -14.10 0.22 -25.17
CA ASP A 96 -13.87 -0.06 -26.59
C ASP A 96 -12.51 0.45 -27.07
N TRP A 97 -12.06 1.60 -26.58
CA TRP A 97 -10.75 2.14 -26.89
C TRP A 97 -9.62 1.29 -26.30
N MET A 98 -9.74 0.89 -25.03
CA MET A 98 -8.79 -0.02 -24.39
C MET A 98 -8.78 -1.40 -25.06
N ALA A 99 -9.95 -1.93 -25.42
CA ALA A 99 -10.06 -3.18 -26.17
C ALA A 99 -9.37 -3.07 -27.54
N ASN A 100 -9.57 -1.98 -28.28
CA ASN A 100 -8.88 -1.73 -29.53
C ASN A 100 -7.36 -1.57 -29.36
N GLN A 101 -6.90 -0.95 -28.27
CA GLN A 101 -5.48 -0.79 -27.98
C GLN A 101 -4.82 -2.14 -27.65
N VAL A 102 -5.49 -3.00 -26.89
CA VAL A 102 -5.04 -4.37 -26.61
C VAL A 102 -5.04 -5.22 -27.88
N MET A 103 -6.05 -5.07 -28.74
CA MET A 103 -6.13 -5.80 -30.02
C MET A 103 -5.14 -5.29 -31.08
N ARG A 104 -4.56 -4.10 -30.90
CA ARG A 104 -3.55 -3.51 -31.78
C ARG A 104 -2.12 -3.62 -31.26
N MET A 105 -1.90 -4.24 -30.10
CA MET A 105 -0.57 -4.67 -29.69
C MET A 105 -0.13 -5.84 -30.57
N VAL A 106 0.38 -5.49 -31.76
CA VAL A 106 1.16 -6.34 -32.63
C VAL A 106 2.57 -6.39 -32.07
N VAL A 107 2.97 -7.58 -31.63
CA VAL A 107 4.38 -7.95 -31.41
C VAL A 107 5.16 -7.61 -32.68
N PRO A 108 6.33 -6.94 -32.63
CA PRO A 108 7.08 -6.62 -33.83
C PRO A 108 7.53 -7.92 -34.54
N ASP A 109 6.88 -8.23 -35.66
CA ASP A 109 7.23 -9.34 -36.53
C ASP A 109 8.52 -9.04 -37.32
N LYS A 110 9.40 -10.04 -37.36
CA LYS A 110 10.12 -10.35 -38.60
C LYS A 110 9.79 -11.76 -39.07
N LEU A 111 8.89 -11.77 -40.07
CA LEU A 111 8.81 -12.62 -41.26
C LEU A 111 8.07 -13.98 -41.21
N ASN A 112 6.90 -13.92 -41.87
CA ASN A 112 6.37 -14.84 -42.90
C ASN A 112 5.42 -16.00 -42.51
N ALA A 113 4.14 -15.63 -42.46
CA ALA A 113 2.96 -16.23 -43.09
C ALA A 113 2.99 -17.71 -43.56
N ALA A 114 2.09 -18.54 -43.00
CA ALA A 114 0.99 -19.17 -43.75
C ALA A 114 0.00 -19.93 -42.84
N SER A 115 -1.31 -19.70 -43.10
CA SER A 115 -2.47 -20.58 -42.85
C SER A 115 -2.93 -20.83 -41.40
N VAL A 116 -4.03 -20.16 -41.01
CA VAL A 116 -4.83 -20.49 -39.81
C VAL A 116 -6.16 -21.12 -40.24
N LYS A 117 -6.49 -22.27 -39.63
CA LYS A 117 -7.87 -22.69 -39.38
C LYS A 117 -8.04 -23.03 -37.89
N PRO A 118 -9.25 -22.85 -37.33
CA PRO A 118 -9.45 -22.64 -35.89
C PRO A 118 -9.76 -23.95 -35.14
N VAL A 119 -9.61 -23.95 -33.81
CA VAL A 119 -10.55 -24.45 -32.77
C VAL A 119 -9.82 -24.76 -31.44
N GLN A 120 -10.29 -24.07 -30.40
CA GLN A 120 -10.54 -24.44 -28.98
C GLN A 120 -9.53 -25.24 -28.12
N ASN A 121 -9.57 -24.83 -26.84
CA ASN A 121 -9.20 -25.49 -25.59
C ASN A 121 -7.78 -25.27 -25.04
N SER A 122 -7.78 -24.56 -23.91
CA SER A 122 -6.91 -24.68 -22.74
C SER A 122 -5.88 -25.81 -22.78
N LEU A 123 -4.60 -25.45 -22.69
CA LEU A 123 -3.61 -26.07 -21.81
C LEU A 123 -2.29 -25.30 -21.86
N GLN A 124 -1.60 -25.34 -20.72
CA GLN A 124 -0.33 -24.70 -20.40
C GLN A 124 0.75 -24.95 -21.46
N ARG A 125 1.49 -23.91 -21.85
CA ARG A 125 2.75 -24.07 -22.57
C ARG A 125 3.80 -24.62 -21.61
N LYS A 126 4.16 -25.90 -21.78
CA LYS A 126 5.42 -26.47 -21.27
C LYS A 126 6.59 -25.85 -22.05
N CYS A 127 7.72 -25.63 -21.39
CA CYS A 127 8.97 -25.21 -22.03
C CYS A 127 9.68 -26.40 -22.68
N ALA A 128 10.34 -26.16 -23.82
CA ALA A 128 11.02 -27.17 -24.64
C ALA A 128 12.17 -27.93 -23.93
N ALA A 129 12.64 -27.45 -22.78
CA ALA A 129 13.67 -28.12 -22.00
C ALA A 129 13.16 -29.33 -21.17
N CYS A 130 11.85 -29.57 -21.12
CA CYS A 130 11.26 -30.62 -20.28
C CYS A 130 10.75 -31.85 -21.07
N GLU A 131 10.88 -31.88 -22.40
CA GLU A 131 10.46 -33.03 -23.22
C GLU A 131 11.54 -34.11 -23.39
N GLU A 132 12.81 -33.83 -23.07
CA GLU A 132 13.92 -34.75 -23.37
C GLU A 132 14.27 -35.76 -22.26
N GLU A 133 13.63 -35.70 -21.08
CA GLU A 133 13.96 -36.60 -19.95
C GLU A 133 12.93 -37.73 -19.71
N GLU A 134 11.86 -37.84 -20.49
CA GLU A 134 10.87 -38.93 -20.34
C GLU A 134 11.06 -40.10 -21.33
N GLU A 135 12.01 -40.05 -22.28
CA GLU A 135 12.21 -41.10 -23.30
C GLU A 135 13.47 -41.98 -23.12
N LYS A 136 14.10 -41.99 -21.94
CA LYS A 136 15.35 -42.76 -21.74
C LYS A 136 15.47 -43.55 -20.44
N VAL A 137 14.42 -44.25 -20.03
CA VAL A 137 14.55 -45.35 -19.05
C VAL A 137 13.64 -46.51 -19.44
N GLU A 138 14.25 -47.54 -20.05
CA GLU A 138 13.83 -48.96 -20.23
C GLU A 138 14.43 -49.41 -21.59
N THR A 139 15.41 -50.31 -21.75
CA THR A 139 15.85 -51.51 -21.04
C THR A 139 17.27 -51.88 -21.53
N LYS A 140 18.11 -52.48 -20.66
CA LYS A 140 19.34 -53.25 -21.02
C LYS A 140 18.94 -54.72 -21.34
N PRO A 141 19.76 -55.64 -21.90
CA PRO A 141 21.25 -55.67 -21.89
C PRO A 141 22.01 -56.34 -23.08
N SER A 142 23.35 -56.34 -22.97
CA SER A 142 24.33 -57.41 -23.31
C SER A 142 25.10 -57.48 -24.67
N ILE A 143 26.44 -57.41 -24.52
CA ILE A 143 27.53 -58.22 -25.14
C ILE A 143 28.19 -57.78 -26.48
N GLN A 144 29.46 -57.36 -26.34
CA GLN A 144 30.72 -57.62 -27.10
C GLN A 144 30.79 -57.47 -28.65
N LEU A 145 31.77 -56.67 -29.13
CA LEU A 145 33.07 -57.11 -29.73
C LEU A 145 33.59 -56.17 -30.88
N ALA A 146 34.77 -55.59 -30.65
CA ALA A 146 35.91 -55.31 -31.56
C ALA A 146 35.85 -54.41 -32.84
N THR A 147 36.91 -53.57 -32.93
CA THR A 147 37.65 -53.02 -34.11
C THR A 147 36.93 -51.97 -34.98
N ASP A 148 37.53 -50.91 -35.54
CA ASP A 148 38.93 -50.56 -35.83
C ASP A 148 39.09 -49.01 -36.03
N LYS A 149 40.34 -48.58 -36.19
CA LYS A 149 40.93 -47.22 -36.26
C LYS A 149 40.34 -46.20 -37.27
N GLY A 150 40.52 -44.89 -36.97
CA GLY A 150 40.70 -43.86 -38.02
C GLY A 150 40.50 -42.36 -37.68
N LEU A 151 41.59 -41.70 -37.23
CA LEU A 151 42.13 -40.40 -37.71
C LEU A 151 41.34 -39.05 -37.63
N GLN A 152 41.85 -38.14 -36.76
CA GLN A 152 42.10 -36.66 -36.87
C GLN A 152 40.95 -35.69 -37.25
N VAL A 153 40.91 -34.38 -36.92
CA VAL A 153 41.61 -33.35 -36.09
C VAL A 153 40.71 -32.11 -36.26
N GLY A 154 40.58 -31.23 -35.26
CA GLY A 154 40.13 -29.85 -35.49
C GLY A 154 39.36 -29.16 -34.36
N ASP A 155 40.09 -28.70 -33.34
CA ASP A 155 39.93 -27.46 -32.57
C ASP A 155 38.51 -26.90 -32.30
N ASN A 156 38.00 -27.16 -31.10
CA ASN A 156 36.92 -26.40 -30.46
C ASN A 156 37.52 -25.27 -29.62
N ILE A 157 37.28 -24.02 -30.04
CA ILE A 157 37.48 -22.84 -29.20
C ILE A 157 36.26 -22.70 -28.29
N GLU A 158 36.52 -22.83 -26.99
CA GLU A 158 35.61 -22.46 -25.89
C GLU A 158 34.99 -21.08 -26.12
N SER A 159 33.67 -21.03 -26.10
CA SER A 159 32.92 -19.82 -25.79
C SER A 159 32.25 -20.04 -24.43
N PRO A 160 32.40 -19.13 -23.47
CA PRO A 160 32.08 -19.40 -22.07
C PRO A 160 30.58 -19.61 -21.90
N SER A 161 30.28 -20.73 -21.25
CA SER A 161 28.97 -21.23 -20.90
C SER A 161 28.09 -20.14 -20.31
N GLY A 162 26.99 -19.84 -21.01
CA GLY A 162 25.81 -19.30 -20.36
C GLY A 162 25.42 -20.27 -19.25
N LEU A 163 25.15 -19.73 -18.06
CA LEU A 163 24.55 -20.47 -16.96
C LEU A 163 23.28 -21.15 -17.46
N ILE A 164 23.37 -22.45 -17.73
CA ILE A 164 22.20 -23.30 -17.89
C ILE A 164 21.54 -23.34 -16.52
N ILE A 165 20.45 -22.59 -16.38
CA ILE A 165 19.58 -22.63 -15.21
C ILE A 165 18.91 -24.01 -15.22
N GLN A 166 19.50 -24.98 -14.52
CA GLN A 166 18.83 -26.24 -14.23
C GLN A 166 17.77 -25.98 -13.15
N CYS A 167 16.52 -25.84 -13.58
CA CYS A 167 15.37 -26.00 -12.70
C CYS A 167 15.42 -27.44 -12.18
N LYS A 168 15.81 -27.64 -10.91
CA LYS A 168 15.84 -28.97 -10.32
C LYS A 168 14.40 -29.41 -10.05
N LYS A 169 13.82 -30.20 -10.95
CA LYS A 169 12.45 -30.73 -10.84
C LYS A 169 12.18 -31.39 -9.47
N GLU A 170 13.20 -31.99 -8.87
CA GLU A 170 13.17 -32.58 -7.52
C GLU A 170 12.86 -31.55 -6.40
N ASN A 171 13.35 -30.32 -6.53
CA ASN A 171 13.07 -29.24 -5.58
C ASN A 171 11.60 -28.80 -5.71
N GLU A 172 11.08 -28.72 -6.93
CA GLU A 172 9.69 -28.35 -7.20
C GLU A 172 8.71 -29.34 -6.54
N GLU A 173 8.96 -30.65 -6.67
CA GLU A 173 8.12 -31.68 -6.04
C GLU A 173 8.10 -31.55 -4.52
N THR A 174 9.27 -31.33 -3.91
CA THR A 174 9.41 -31.16 -2.45
C THR A 174 8.67 -29.91 -1.96
N LEU A 175 8.79 -28.80 -2.69
CA LEU A 175 8.09 -27.55 -2.36
C LEU A 175 6.58 -27.66 -2.61
N ALA A 176 6.15 -28.38 -3.64
CA ALA A 176 4.75 -28.59 -4.00
C ALA A 176 4.01 -29.38 -2.92
N ALA A 177 4.69 -30.33 -2.28
CA ALA A 177 4.13 -31.13 -1.20
C ALA A 177 3.73 -30.30 0.04
N ILE A 178 4.33 -29.12 0.25
CA ILE A 178 4.10 -28.31 1.46
C ILE A 178 3.42 -26.96 1.20
N GLN A 179 3.41 -26.46 -0.03
CA GLN A 179 2.96 -25.08 -0.37
C GLN A 179 1.53 -24.77 0.11
N GLY A 180 0.64 -25.77 0.09
CA GLY A 180 -0.78 -25.62 0.46
C GLY A 180 -1.04 -25.48 1.98
N HIS A 181 -0.03 -25.61 2.83
CA HIS A 181 -0.21 -25.41 4.27
C HIS A 181 -0.42 -23.94 4.64
N ALA A 182 -1.21 -23.68 5.68
CA ALA A 182 -1.31 -22.37 6.32
C ALA A 182 0.08 -21.86 6.79
N MET A 183 0.26 -20.54 6.88
CA MET A 183 1.59 -19.94 7.07
C MET A 183 2.29 -20.44 8.35
N PHE A 184 1.58 -20.52 9.49
CA PHE A 184 2.12 -21.09 10.73
C PHE A 184 2.64 -22.54 10.62
N ASN A 185 2.09 -23.35 9.70
CA ASN A 185 2.53 -24.71 9.43
C ASN A 185 3.57 -24.78 8.30
N LEU A 186 3.49 -23.86 7.33
CA LEU A 186 4.39 -23.80 6.18
C LEU A 186 5.80 -23.42 6.61
N LEU A 187 5.97 -22.38 7.45
CA LEU A 187 7.29 -21.85 7.83
C LEU A 187 8.17 -22.89 8.55
N PRO A 188 7.69 -23.64 9.56
CA PRO A 188 8.49 -24.70 10.18
C PRO A 188 8.83 -25.85 9.23
N ARG A 189 7.91 -26.19 8.31
CA ARG A 189 8.14 -27.25 7.31
C ARG A 189 9.21 -26.84 6.30
N LEU A 190 9.14 -25.61 5.79
CA LEU A 190 10.18 -25.03 4.93
C LEU A 190 11.54 -24.98 5.64
N GLN A 191 11.57 -24.62 6.93
CA GLN A 191 12.80 -24.59 7.71
C GLN A 191 13.45 -25.98 7.85
N ALA A 192 12.65 -27.04 7.90
CA ALA A 192 13.14 -28.42 8.02
C ALA A 192 13.66 -29.00 6.69
N LEU A 193 13.43 -28.33 5.56
CA LEU A 193 13.93 -28.79 4.26
C LEU A 193 15.45 -28.57 4.13
N PRO A 194 16.11 -29.34 3.24
CA PRO A 194 17.50 -29.09 2.85
C PRO A 194 17.72 -27.64 2.39
N GLU A 195 18.92 -27.11 2.66
CA GLU A 195 19.25 -25.71 2.39
C GLU A 195 19.14 -25.35 0.90
N ASP A 196 19.54 -26.25 0.02
CA ASP A 196 19.45 -26.08 -1.42
C ASP A 196 17.99 -26.04 -1.92
N VAL A 197 17.08 -26.75 -1.26
CA VAL A 197 15.64 -26.72 -1.59
C VAL A 197 14.99 -25.44 -1.06
N ARG A 198 15.20 -25.09 0.21
CA ARG A 198 14.52 -23.94 0.84
C ARG A 198 15.04 -22.58 0.37
N ASN A 199 16.17 -22.53 -0.32
CA ASN A 199 16.73 -21.32 -0.94
C ASN A 199 16.48 -21.25 -2.46
N ASP A 200 15.85 -22.25 -3.07
CA ASP A 200 15.49 -22.25 -4.49
C ASP A 200 14.22 -21.42 -4.75
N GLU A 201 14.34 -20.09 -4.64
CA GLU A 201 13.22 -19.17 -4.84
C GLU A 201 12.58 -19.29 -6.24
N GLN A 202 13.34 -19.76 -7.23
CA GLN A 202 12.83 -19.97 -8.57
C GLN A 202 11.83 -21.14 -8.59
N ALA A 203 12.22 -22.31 -8.08
CA ALA A 203 11.30 -23.45 -7.93
C ALA A 203 10.10 -23.09 -7.04
N GLY A 204 10.34 -22.37 -5.94
CA GLY A 204 9.27 -21.86 -5.07
C GLY A 204 8.29 -20.93 -5.79
N GLY A 205 8.81 -20.04 -6.64
CA GLY A 205 8.01 -19.14 -7.47
C GLY A 205 7.14 -19.89 -8.48
N PHE A 206 7.67 -20.93 -9.13
CA PHE A 206 6.91 -21.75 -10.07
C PHE A 206 5.79 -22.55 -9.40
N VAL A 207 6.03 -23.08 -8.20
CA VAL A 207 5.13 -24.01 -7.53
C VAL A 207 4.07 -23.30 -6.67
N GLY A 208 4.50 -22.33 -5.86
CA GLY A 208 3.67 -21.68 -4.84
C GLY A 208 3.54 -20.17 -5.01
N GLY A 209 4.12 -19.61 -6.08
CA GLY A 209 4.04 -18.18 -6.40
C GLY A 209 4.67 -17.27 -5.35
N PRO A 210 4.28 -15.98 -5.34
CA PRO A 210 4.84 -14.97 -4.43
C PRO A 210 4.72 -15.33 -2.95
N ARG A 211 3.62 -16.00 -2.56
CA ARG A 211 3.41 -16.42 -1.17
C ARG A 211 4.48 -17.38 -0.69
N LEU A 212 4.82 -18.40 -1.49
CA LEU A 212 5.84 -19.37 -1.12
C LEU A 212 7.24 -18.75 -1.12
N VAL A 213 7.55 -17.91 -2.11
CA VAL A 213 8.81 -17.15 -2.15
C VAL A 213 8.96 -16.28 -0.90
N THR A 214 7.91 -15.57 -0.50
CA THR A 214 7.91 -14.78 0.75
C THR A 214 8.20 -15.67 1.96
N ALA A 215 7.54 -16.84 2.07
CA ALA A 215 7.77 -17.79 3.15
C ALA A 215 9.22 -18.34 3.19
N MET A 216 9.82 -18.58 2.02
CA MET A 216 11.23 -19.00 1.91
C MET A 216 12.18 -17.90 2.42
N ARG A 217 11.92 -16.64 2.07
CA ARG A 217 12.67 -15.48 2.57
C ARG A 217 12.56 -15.32 4.07
N VAL A 218 11.35 -15.48 4.63
CA VAL A 218 11.12 -15.47 6.09
C VAL A 218 11.96 -16.53 6.78
N VAL A 219 12.01 -17.75 6.25
CA VAL A 219 12.82 -18.85 6.79
C VAL A 219 14.32 -18.55 6.72
N ARG A 220 14.79 -17.95 5.62
CA ARG A 220 16.19 -17.53 5.45
C ARG A 220 16.60 -16.45 6.45
N GLU A 221 15.69 -15.55 6.80
CA GLU A 221 15.97 -14.41 7.66
C GLU A 221 15.64 -14.65 9.14
N LYS A 222 15.23 -15.88 9.50
CA LYS A 222 14.98 -16.26 10.89
C LYS A 222 16.20 -15.98 11.77
N GLY A 223 15.97 -15.29 12.88
CA GLY A 223 17.00 -14.89 13.84
C GLY A 223 17.53 -13.47 13.64
N LYS A 224 17.19 -12.80 12.53
CA LYS A 224 17.35 -11.34 12.39
C LYS A 224 16.18 -10.60 13.06
N PRO A 225 16.32 -9.31 13.40
CA PRO A 225 15.20 -8.51 13.88
C PRO A 225 14.04 -8.52 12.88
N TRP A 226 12.82 -8.82 13.35
CA TRP A 226 11.66 -8.93 12.49
C TRP A 226 11.35 -7.63 11.72
N LEU A 227 11.60 -6.46 12.34
CA LEU A 227 11.43 -5.16 11.69
C LEU A 227 12.38 -4.95 10.50
N ASP A 228 13.56 -5.55 10.51
CA ASP A 228 14.49 -5.45 9.37
C ASP A 228 13.93 -6.23 8.17
N PHE A 229 13.34 -7.40 8.42
CA PHE A 229 12.63 -8.17 7.40
C PHE A 229 11.43 -7.37 6.85
N VAL A 230 10.62 -6.77 7.71
CA VAL A 230 9.48 -5.93 7.28
C VAL A 230 9.97 -4.72 6.48
N ALA A 231 11.04 -4.05 6.91
CA ALA A 231 11.59 -2.91 6.19
C ALA A 231 12.03 -3.29 4.76
N ALA A 232 12.63 -4.47 4.59
CA ALA A 232 13.07 -4.97 3.29
C ALA A 232 11.91 -5.49 2.41
N HIS A 233 10.89 -6.12 3.01
CA HIS A 233 9.88 -6.91 2.29
C HIS A 233 8.43 -6.44 2.53
N ASN A 234 8.20 -5.20 2.97
CA ASN A 234 6.85 -4.71 3.30
C ASN A 234 5.86 -4.77 2.11
N GLY A 235 6.34 -4.66 0.87
CA GLY A 235 5.48 -4.84 -0.32
C GLY A 235 4.94 -6.26 -0.44
N GLU A 236 5.78 -7.26 -0.20
CA GLU A 236 5.39 -8.68 -0.19
C GLU A 236 4.46 -8.99 0.98
N LEU A 237 4.78 -8.47 2.17
CA LEU A 237 3.92 -8.62 3.35
C LEU A 237 2.55 -7.98 3.15
N ALA A 238 2.48 -6.80 2.55
CA ALA A 238 1.22 -6.12 2.26
C ALA A 238 0.34 -6.90 1.26
N ALA A 239 0.92 -7.77 0.43
CA ALA A 239 0.15 -8.65 -0.45
C ALA A 239 -0.45 -9.86 0.30
N LEU A 240 0.05 -10.20 1.49
CA LEU A 240 -0.47 -11.31 2.29
C LEU A 240 -1.77 -10.95 3.04
N PRO A 241 -2.59 -11.96 3.37
CA PRO A 241 -3.64 -11.84 4.38
C PRO A 241 -3.08 -11.50 5.77
N SER A 242 -3.81 -10.72 6.57
CA SER A 242 -3.32 -10.20 7.86
C SER A 242 -2.99 -11.28 8.90
N ASP A 243 -3.72 -12.40 8.89
CA ASP A 243 -3.43 -13.58 9.71
C ASP A 243 -2.08 -14.22 9.34
N GLN A 244 -1.75 -14.28 8.04
CA GLN A 244 -0.45 -14.78 7.59
C GLN A 244 0.70 -13.83 7.95
N ILE A 245 0.48 -12.51 7.98
CA ILE A 245 1.49 -11.55 8.44
C ILE A 245 1.79 -11.79 9.93
N ALA A 246 0.76 -12.03 10.75
CA ALA A 246 0.93 -12.36 12.16
C ALA A 246 1.74 -13.65 12.37
N ASP A 247 1.48 -14.69 11.57
CA ASP A 247 2.25 -15.93 11.57
C ASP A 247 3.73 -15.69 11.21
N VAL A 248 3.99 -14.88 10.18
CA VAL A 248 5.36 -14.49 9.75
C VAL A 248 6.09 -13.75 10.88
N MET A 249 5.45 -12.73 11.45
CA MET A 249 6.01 -11.95 12.56
C MET A 249 6.34 -12.85 13.75
N SER A 250 5.41 -13.72 14.15
CA SER A 250 5.63 -14.66 15.25
C SER A 250 6.79 -15.62 14.96
N PHE A 251 6.93 -16.09 13.72
CA PHE A 251 8.02 -16.99 13.33
C PHE A 251 9.39 -16.31 13.34
N LEU A 252 9.45 -15.02 12.98
CA LEU A 252 10.65 -14.19 13.05
C LEU A 252 11.00 -13.76 14.49
N GLY A 253 10.17 -14.08 15.48
CA GLY A 253 10.40 -13.74 16.88
C GLY A 253 9.97 -12.34 17.26
N ALA A 254 9.01 -11.75 16.54
CA ALA A 254 8.40 -10.49 16.95
C ALA A 254 7.71 -10.63 18.33
N PRO A 255 7.72 -9.57 19.16
CA PRO A 255 6.97 -9.56 20.42
C PRO A 255 5.50 -9.91 20.21
N LYS A 256 4.87 -10.55 21.19
CA LYS A 256 3.45 -10.98 21.12
C LYS A 256 2.49 -9.83 20.77
N GLU A 257 2.81 -8.64 21.27
CA GLU A 257 2.00 -7.42 21.08
C GLU A 257 2.44 -6.60 19.87
N ALA A 258 3.52 -6.98 19.18
CA ALA A 258 3.90 -6.32 17.94
C ALA A 258 2.83 -6.54 16.86
N ARG A 259 2.60 -5.51 16.06
CA ARG A 259 1.62 -5.55 14.97
C ARG A 259 2.15 -4.86 13.73
N TYR A 260 1.68 -5.34 12.58
CA TYR A 260 1.79 -4.70 11.28
C TYR A 260 0.38 -4.39 10.76
N PHE A 261 0.21 -3.20 10.20
CA PHE A 261 -1.04 -2.65 9.73
C PHE A 261 -0.87 -2.23 8.27
N LYS A 262 -1.78 -2.69 7.42
CA LYS A 262 -1.79 -2.38 5.99
C LYS A 262 -2.42 -1.02 5.73
N SER A 263 -2.12 -0.46 4.57
CA SER A 263 -2.53 0.90 4.21
C SER A 263 -4.03 1.14 4.10
N ASP A 264 -4.86 0.11 3.98
CA ASP A 264 -6.32 0.24 4.01
C ASP A 264 -6.84 0.85 5.32
N LEU A 265 -6.07 0.74 6.41
CA LEU A 265 -6.37 1.38 7.69
C LEU A 265 -5.92 2.85 7.76
N PHE A 266 -5.17 3.33 6.76
CA PHE A 266 -4.54 4.65 6.70
C PHE A 266 -4.77 5.35 5.35
N ASP A 267 -5.98 5.20 4.80
CA ASP A 267 -6.42 5.87 3.57
C ASP A 267 -5.58 5.52 2.33
N GLY A 268 -4.93 4.36 2.33
CA GLY A 268 -4.03 3.90 1.27
C GLY A 268 -2.65 4.57 1.26
N ARG A 269 -2.33 5.43 2.23
CA ARG A 269 -1.16 6.33 2.17
C ARG A 269 0.16 5.73 2.62
N PHE A 270 0.12 4.80 3.56
CA PHE A 270 1.29 4.16 4.14
C PHE A 270 0.87 2.90 4.90
N ASP A 271 1.81 2.01 5.18
CA ASP A 271 1.62 0.92 6.14
C ASP A 271 2.20 1.32 7.50
N GLY A 272 1.76 0.68 8.58
CA GLY A 272 2.21 0.99 9.95
C GLY A 272 2.67 -0.24 10.70
N ALA A 273 3.58 -0.09 11.65
CA ALA A 273 3.88 -1.13 12.63
C ALA A 273 4.20 -0.55 13.99
N VAL A 274 3.95 -1.34 15.03
CA VAL A 274 4.38 -1.04 16.40
C VAL A 274 5.19 -2.20 16.92
N ASP A 275 6.38 -1.88 17.43
CA ASP A 275 7.19 -2.78 18.25
C ASP A 275 7.21 -2.21 19.68
N PRO A 276 6.40 -2.79 20.60
CA PRO A 276 6.30 -2.28 21.96
C PRO A 276 7.56 -2.52 22.80
N ASP A 277 8.33 -3.58 22.52
CA ASP A 277 9.54 -3.90 23.26
C ASP A 277 10.70 -2.99 22.84
N ALA A 278 10.79 -2.67 21.54
CA ALA A 278 11.71 -1.65 21.05
C ALA A 278 11.24 -0.22 21.36
N GLY A 279 9.96 -0.03 21.69
CA GLY A 279 9.37 1.29 21.93
C GLY A 279 9.31 2.14 20.66
N VAL A 280 8.98 1.54 19.50
CA VAL A 280 9.00 2.22 18.20
C VAL A 280 7.66 2.09 17.48
N VAL A 281 7.21 3.19 16.88
CA VAL A 281 6.13 3.22 15.88
C VAL A 281 6.75 3.52 14.52
N THR A 282 6.56 2.62 13.55
CA THR A 282 7.16 2.70 12.22
C THR A 282 6.09 2.96 11.17
N LEU A 283 6.32 3.93 10.31
CA LEU A 283 5.55 4.19 9.10
C LEU A 283 6.37 3.70 7.89
N PHE A 284 5.80 2.78 7.11
CA PHE A 284 6.40 2.27 5.87
C PHE A 284 5.75 2.94 4.66
N PHE A 285 6.58 3.54 3.81
CA PHE A 285 6.15 4.24 2.62
C PHE A 285 6.81 3.64 1.38
N ARG A 286 6.00 3.01 0.54
CA ARG A 286 6.40 2.48 -0.76
C ARG A 286 6.18 3.53 -1.83
N VAL A 287 7.24 3.82 -2.58
CA VAL A 287 7.21 4.83 -3.63
C VAL A 287 7.72 4.25 -4.95
N ARG A 288 7.01 4.55 -6.03
CA ARG A 288 7.47 4.30 -7.39
C ARG A 288 7.81 5.63 -8.04
N PHE A 289 8.87 5.64 -8.85
CA PHE A 289 9.29 6.82 -9.60
C PHE A 289 9.19 6.57 -11.10
N GLU A 290 8.60 7.52 -11.81
CA GLU A 290 8.58 7.57 -13.27
C GLU A 290 9.28 8.83 -13.77
N VAL A 291 9.97 8.70 -14.91
CA VAL A 291 10.69 9.79 -15.53
C VAL A 291 9.96 10.20 -16.80
N GLU A 292 9.33 11.37 -16.79
CA GLU A 292 8.61 11.88 -17.97
C GLU A 292 9.52 12.77 -18.83
N SER A 293 10.25 13.70 -18.20
CA SER A 293 11.05 14.73 -18.91
C SER A 293 12.23 15.23 -18.08
N ALA A 294 12.75 14.40 -17.18
CA ALA A 294 13.86 14.76 -16.31
C ALA A 294 15.21 14.78 -17.06
N LYS A 295 15.95 15.87 -16.88
CA LYS A 295 17.34 16.03 -17.30
C LYS A 295 18.23 16.03 -16.07
N PHE A 296 18.96 14.93 -15.88
CA PHE A 296 19.88 14.76 -14.76
C PHE A 296 21.30 15.28 -15.05
N GLY A 297 21.70 15.35 -16.32
CA GLY A 297 23.05 15.77 -16.72
C GLY A 297 23.03 16.78 -17.87
N THR A 298 24.11 16.86 -18.63
CA THR A 298 24.27 17.87 -19.70
C THR A 298 24.06 17.30 -21.10
N ALA A 299 24.17 15.97 -21.25
CA ALA A 299 24.10 15.30 -22.54
C ALA A 299 22.76 15.56 -23.26
N SER A 300 22.80 15.45 -24.59
CA SER A 300 21.61 15.61 -25.43
C SER A 300 20.72 14.37 -25.34
N PRO A 301 19.38 14.52 -25.24
CA PRO A 301 18.44 13.41 -25.26
C PRO A 301 18.68 12.46 -26.43
N GLY A 302 18.53 11.15 -26.19
CA GLY A 302 18.71 10.10 -27.20
C GLY A 302 20.15 9.68 -27.48
N THR A 303 21.13 10.22 -26.75
CA THR A 303 22.54 9.78 -26.84
C THR A 303 22.85 8.71 -25.78
N PRO A 304 23.85 7.82 -26.00
CA PRO A 304 24.26 6.85 -24.97
C PRO A 304 24.72 7.50 -23.66
N ASN A 305 25.34 8.68 -23.75
CA ASN A 305 25.73 9.44 -22.57
C ASN A 305 24.52 9.97 -21.79
N TRP A 306 23.46 10.39 -22.48
CA TRP A 306 22.20 10.79 -21.86
C TRP A 306 21.54 9.64 -21.09
N GLU A 307 21.51 8.45 -21.67
CA GLU A 307 20.94 7.27 -21.03
C GLU A 307 21.73 6.90 -19.76
N LYS A 308 23.06 6.94 -19.83
CA LYS A 308 23.94 6.71 -18.68
C LYS A 308 23.76 7.77 -17.58
N GLU A 309 23.71 9.05 -17.95
CA GLU A 309 23.46 10.16 -17.01
C GLU A 309 22.06 10.04 -16.37
N THR A 310 21.04 9.66 -17.14
CA THR A 310 19.67 9.49 -16.64
C THR A 310 19.58 8.32 -15.68
N GLN A 311 20.18 7.17 -16.03
CA GLN A 311 20.20 6.00 -15.15
C GLN A 311 20.93 6.32 -13.84
N ALA A 312 22.12 6.92 -13.90
CA ALA A 312 22.88 7.28 -12.71
C ALA A 312 22.15 8.34 -11.87
N GLY A 313 21.61 9.38 -12.50
CA GLY A 313 20.87 10.45 -11.85
C GLY A 313 19.59 9.96 -11.17
N LEU A 314 18.83 9.07 -11.82
CA LEU A 314 17.64 8.46 -11.23
C LEU A 314 17.98 7.58 -10.03
N GLN A 315 19.05 6.79 -10.11
CA GLN A 315 19.49 5.97 -8.98
C GLN A 315 19.92 6.83 -7.79
N GLN A 316 20.68 7.90 -8.04
CA GLN A 316 21.06 8.85 -7.00
C GLN A 316 19.84 9.56 -6.42
N PHE A 317 18.91 10.02 -7.26
CA PHE A 317 17.68 10.66 -6.80
C PHE A 317 16.85 9.75 -5.89
N LYS A 318 16.70 8.48 -6.25
CA LYS A 318 15.99 7.48 -5.44
C LYS A 318 16.67 7.27 -4.08
N ALA A 319 17.99 7.18 -4.06
CA ALA A 319 18.77 7.05 -2.83
C ALA A 319 18.66 8.29 -1.94
N ASP A 320 18.83 9.48 -2.53
CA ASP A 320 18.72 10.76 -1.83
C ASP A 320 17.30 10.98 -1.27
N PHE A 321 16.26 10.66 -2.05
CA PHE A 321 14.87 10.77 -1.58
C PHE A 321 14.65 9.93 -0.32
N LYS A 322 15.05 8.65 -0.37
CA LYS A 322 14.95 7.75 0.78
C LYS A 322 15.70 8.32 1.98
N GLN A 323 16.97 8.67 1.79
CA GLN A 323 17.82 9.18 2.87
C GLN A 323 17.20 10.42 3.52
N VAL A 324 16.87 11.43 2.72
CA VAL A 324 16.40 12.72 3.21
C VAL A 324 15.06 12.59 3.94
N VAL A 325 14.12 11.80 3.40
CA VAL A 325 12.83 11.57 4.06
C VAL A 325 13.05 10.85 5.38
N GLU A 326 13.84 9.78 5.41
CA GLU A 326 14.09 9.04 6.64
C GLU A 326 14.82 9.88 7.70
N GLU A 327 15.83 10.66 7.30
CA GLU A 327 16.58 11.56 8.19
C GLU A 327 15.75 12.71 8.74
N THR A 328 14.81 13.23 7.95
CA THR A 328 13.91 14.31 8.38
C THR A 328 12.84 13.78 9.32
N TRP A 329 12.25 12.63 9.04
CA TRP A 329 11.04 12.16 9.73
C TRP A 329 11.28 11.13 10.84
N SER A 330 12.42 10.43 10.85
CA SER A 330 12.71 9.40 11.85
C SER A 330 13.45 9.97 13.05
N GLY A 331 13.13 9.47 14.25
CA GLY A 331 13.89 9.76 15.46
C GLY A 331 13.73 11.19 16.00
N LYS A 332 12.86 12.02 15.41
CA LYS A 332 12.70 13.44 15.82
C LYS A 332 11.67 13.66 16.92
N GLY A 333 10.83 12.68 17.21
CA GLY A 333 9.84 12.77 18.27
C GLY A 333 9.27 11.42 18.66
N SER A 334 8.36 11.45 19.62
CA SER A 334 7.68 10.26 20.12
C SER A 334 6.19 10.54 20.24
N VAL A 335 5.37 9.50 20.18
CA VAL A 335 3.95 9.59 20.52
C VAL A 335 3.72 8.93 21.88
N ARG A 336 2.85 9.51 22.71
CA ARG A 336 2.55 9.04 24.06
C ARG A 336 1.06 8.77 24.23
N PRO A 337 0.67 7.68 24.91
CA PRO A 337 -0.71 7.47 25.29
C PRO A 337 -1.11 8.44 26.40
N THR A 338 -2.41 8.67 26.56
CA THR A 338 -2.96 9.57 27.60
C THR A 338 -2.60 9.09 29.01
N CYS A 339 -2.50 7.78 29.21
CA CYS A 339 -1.97 7.16 30.41
C CYS A 339 -0.86 6.17 30.04
N PRO A 340 0.21 6.05 30.85
CA PRO A 340 1.15 4.93 30.72
C PRO A 340 0.43 3.59 30.86
N VAL A 341 0.79 2.60 30.04
CA VAL A 341 0.23 1.25 30.15
C VAL A 341 1.34 0.22 30.10
N GLY A 342 1.44 -0.58 31.17
CA GLY A 342 2.55 -1.51 31.36
C GLY A 342 3.89 -0.76 31.33
N SER A 343 4.81 -1.24 30.48
CA SER A 343 6.12 -0.61 30.23
C SER A 343 6.07 0.52 29.21
N ILE A 344 4.95 0.71 28.49
CA ILE A 344 4.88 1.55 27.30
C ILE A 344 4.48 2.96 27.71
N LYS A 345 5.46 3.86 27.65
CA LYS A 345 5.32 5.28 28.02
C LYS A 345 5.36 6.22 26.82
N ALA A 346 6.06 5.80 25.77
CA ALA A 346 6.22 6.53 24.52
C ALA A 346 6.65 5.56 23.43
N LEU A 347 6.30 5.86 22.18
CA LEU A 347 6.81 5.17 21.00
C LEU A 347 7.59 6.19 20.16
N GLN A 348 8.87 5.93 19.93
CA GLN A 348 9.71 6.75 19.07
C GLN A 348 9.25 6.62 17.62
N THR A 349 9.18 7.73 16.88
CA THR A 349 8.77 7.71 15.47
C THR A 349 9.89 7.21 14.57
N LYS A 350 9.55 6.40 13.57
CA LYS A 350 10.45 5.92 12.53
C LYS A 350 9.73 5.90 11.18
N VAL A 351 10.41 6.36 10.13
CA VAL A 351 9.95 6.20 8.75
C VAL A 351 10.87 5.23 8.04
N VAL A 352 10.30 4.38 7.20
CA VAL A 352 11.03 3.51 6.27
C VAL A 352 10.47 3.74 4.87
N VAL A 353 11.32 4.21 3.97
CA VAL A 353 11.00 4.39 2.55
C VAL A 353 11.52 3.19 1.77
N SER A 354 10.66 2.59 0.95
CA SER A 354 10.99 1.51 0.02
C SER A 354 10.70 1.96 -1.40
N VAL A 355 11.72 2.00 -2.24
CA VAL A 355 11.53 2.26 -3.67
C VAL A 355 11.13 0.97 -4.35
N VAL A 356 9.97 0.96 -5.01
CA VAL A 356 9.36 -0.24 -5.59
C VAL A 356 9.02 -0.03 -7.07
N ASP A 357 8.94 -1.12 -7.82
CA ASP A 357 8.48 -1.11 -9.21
C ASP A 357 6.96 -1.30 -9.32
N SER A 358 6.30 -1.79 -8.26
CA SER A 358 4.84 -1.91 -8.16
C SER A 358 4.38 -2.07 -6.71
N GLY A 359 3.09 -1.85 -6.44
CA GLY A 359 2.52 -1.96 -5.09
C GLY A 359 2.84 -0.74 -4.22
N GLU A 360 3.17 0.38 -4.85
CA GLU A 360 3.43 1.66 -4.23
C GLU A 360 2.22 2.23 -3.50
N HIS A 361 2.47 3.00 -2.45
CA HIS A 361 1.48 3.91 -1.88
C HIS A 361 1.37 5.20 -2.71
N LYS A 362 2.46 5.56 -3.40
CA LYS A 362 2.53 6.76 -4.21
C LYS A 362 3.42 6.56 -5.45
N LEU A 363 2.87 6.94 -6.60
CA LEU A 363 3.64 7.19 -7.81
C LEU A 363 4.11 8.65 -7.83
N ILE A 364 5.38 8.88 -8.11
CA ILE A 364 5.98 10.21 -8.23
C ILE A 364 6.64 10.35 -9.61
N HIS A 365 6.22 11.38 -10.34
CA HIS A 365 6.83 11.78 -11.60
C HIS A 365 7.99 12.73 -11.36
N ILE A 366 9.12 12.44 -12.03
CA ILE A 366 10.33 13.26 -11.96
C ILE A 366 10.44 14.09 -13.23
N PHE A 367 10.63 15.40 -13.05
CA PHE A 367 10.79 16.36 -14.14
C PHE A 367 11.97 17.31 -13.92
N SER A 368 12.36 18.02 -14.98
CA SER A 368 13.51 18.94 -14.97
C SER A 368 13.19 20.25 -14.24
N ASP A 369 14.23 20.92 -13.71
CA ASP A 369 14.04 22.24 -13.06
C ASP A 369 13.63 23.35 -14.04
N VAL A 370 14.07 23.23 -15.30
CA VAL A 370 13.89 24.24 -16.36
C VAL A 370 12.49 24.24 -17.00
N GLY A 371 11.58 23.38 -16.54
CA GLY A 371 10.19 23.33 -17.01
C GLY A 371 9.22 24.19 -16.18
N GLU A 372 8.08 24.55 -16.78
CA GLU A 372 6.92 25.03 -16.04
C GLU A 372 6.38 23.89 -15.16
N GLY A 373 6.05 24.19 -13.90
CA GLY A 373 5.58 23.18 -12.96
C GLY A 373 6.16 23.38 -11.57
N ARG A 374 5.29 23.21 -10.56
CA ARG A 374 5.68 23.17 -9.14
C ARG A 374 5.63 21.75 -8.65
N SER A 375 6.59 21.42 -7.79
CA SER A 375 6.57 20.20 -7.01
C SER A 375 5.31 20.18 -6.16
N ASN A 376 4.68 19.03 -6.07
CA ASN A 376 3.43 18.84 -5.34
C ASN A 376 3.20 17.36 -5.07
N MET A 377 2.32 17.08 -4.11
CA MET A 377 1.92 15.73 -3.76
C MET A 377 0.39 15.59 -3.76
N GLY A 378 -0.15 15.37 -4.96
CA GLY A 378 -1.58 15.12 -5.16
C GLY A 378 -1.94 13.63 -5.14
N GLN A 379 -2.86 13.24 -6.04
CA GLN A 379 -3.15 11.84 -6.30
C GLN A 379 -1.88 11.09 -6.73
N GLU A 380 -1.13 11.70 -7.65
CA GLU A 380 0.24 11.38 -7.98
C GLU A 380 1.14 12.55 -7.56
N GLY A 381 2.40 12.23 -7.25
CA GLY A 381 3.39 13.23 -6.87
C GLY A 381 4.17 13.75 -8.07
N ASN A 382 4.68 14.95 -7.96
CA ASN A 382 5.55 15.56 -8.95
C ASN A 382 6.75 16.16 -8.22
N LEU A 383 7.96 15.72 -8.55
CA LEU A 383 9.21 16.26 -8.00
C LEU A 383 10.20 16.65 -9.09
N LYS A 384 10.93 17.73 -8.87
CA LYS A 384 12.04 18.14 -9.70
C LYS A 384 13.29 17.36 -9.34
N VAL A 385 14.20 17.20 -10.31
CA VAL A 385 15.50 16.51 -10.11
C VAL A 385 16.33 17.04 -8.94
N ASN A 386 16.15 18.31 -8.54
CA ASN A 386 16.88 18.93 -7.43
C ASN A 386 16.05 19.10 -6.14
N ASP A 387 14.89 18.45 -6.01
CA ASP A 387 14.03 18.60 -4.84
C ASP A 387 14.48 17.83 -3.60
N ASN A 388 15.48 16.96 -3.73
CA ASN A 388 16.18 16.36 -2.59
C ASN A 388 17.28 17.26 -2.03
N LYS A 389 17.55 18.42 -2.64
CA LYS A 389 18.58 19.35 -2.17
C LYS A 389 17.98 20.36 -1.19
N PRO A 390 18.70 20.69 -0.11
CA PRO A 390 18.28 21.75 0.80
C PRO A 390 18.25 23.10 0.10
N ARG A 391 17.19 23.86 0.34
CA ARG A 391 17.02 25.25 -0.08
C ARG A 391 16.84 26.10 1.16
N THR A 392 17.69 27.11 1.31
CA THR A 392 17.61 28.06 2.41
C THR A 392 16.99 29.36 1.91
N GLU A 393 15.91 29.78 2.54
CA GLU A 393 15.22 31.03 2.22
C GLU A 393 15.09 31.89 3.48
N THR A 394 15.16 33.21 3.29
CA THR A 394 14.86 34.18 4.35
C THR A 394 13.61 34.96 3.97
N LYS A 395 12.62 34.96 4.85
CA LYS A 395 11.36 35.68 4.65
C LYS A 395 11.04 36.59 5.81
N GLN A 396 10.40 37.72 5.52
CA GLN A 396 9.74 38.50 6.55
C GLN A 396 8.47 37.77 7.00
N VAL A 397 8.34 37.61 8.30
CA VAL A 397 7.22 37.01 9.02
C VAL A 397 6.74 37.97 10.10
N VAL A 398 5.61 37.67 10.71
CA VAL A 398 5.10 38.41 11.85
C VAL A 398 5.60 37.76 13.14
N ASP A 399 5.97 38.60 14.12
CA ASP A 399 6.34 38.18 15.46
C ASP A 399 5.19 37.42 16.16
N PRO A 400 5.46 36.69 17.25
CA PRO A 400 4.42 35.96 17.98
C PRO A 400 3.26 36.83 18.49
N THR A 401 3.45 38.16 18.62
CA THR A 401 2.40 39.09 19.04
C THR A 401 1.50 39.54 17.90
N GLY A 402 1.88 39.27 16.65
CA GLY A 402 1.14 39.67 15.46
C GLY A 402 1.35 41.13 15.05
N ARG A 403 2.32 41.84 15.65
CA ARG A 403 2.44 43.31 15.59
C ARG A 403 3.71 43.81 14.93
N HIS A 404 4.77 43.01 14.91
CA HIS A 404 6.08 43.45 14.42
C HIS A 404 6.64 42.48 13.38
N PRO A 405 7.27 42.97 12.30
CA PRO A 405 7.96 42.11 11.36
C PRO A 405 9.24 41.53 11.98
N GLU A 406 9.48 40.25 11.72
CA GLU A 406 10.69 39.50 12.06
C GLU A 406 11.21 38.81 10.79
N GLN A 407 12.50 38.48 10.73
CA GLN A 407 13.04 37.64 9.65
C GLN A 407 13.16 36.19 10.13
N ALA A 408 12.63 35.26 9.34
CA ALA A 408 12.82 33.83 9.53
C ALA A 408 13.67 33.29 8.37
N THR A 409 14.80 32.69 8.72
CA THR A 409 15.64 31.94 7.79
C THR A 409 15.43 30.46 8.04
N ASN A 410 14.95 29.74 7.03
CA ASN A 410 14.64 28.32 7.14
C ASN A 410 15.30 27.56 6.00
N THR A 411 15.70 26.33 6.28
CA THR A 411 16.14 25.38 5.27
C THR A 411 15.05 24.35 5.10
N GLN A 412 14.65 24.10 3.87
CA GLN A 412 13.67 23.08 3.52
C GLN A 412 14.26 22.16 2.47
N ILE A 413 13.87 20.89 2.54
CA ILE A 413 14.06 19.96 1.43
C ILE A 413 12.68 19.60 0.90
N THR A 414 12.42 19.98 -0.36
CA THR A 414 11.08 19.88 -0.97
C THR A 414 10.54 18.46 -0.90
N SER A 415 11.34 17.43 -1.19
CA SER A 415 10.86 16.05 -1.15
C SER A 415 10.42 15.59 0.24
N ALA A 416 11.08 16.05 1.31
CA ALA A 416 10.68 15.76 2.68
C ALA A 416 9.36 16.45 3.07
N HIS A 417 9.13 17.66 2.57
CA HIS A 417 7.87 18.38 2.72
C HIS A 417 6.72 17.67 1.97
N GLU A 418 6.95 17.34 0.70
CA GLU A 418 5.97 16.64 -0.12
C GLU A 418 5.65 15.23 0.41
N PHE A 419 6.61 14.56 1.07
CA PHE A 419 6.34 13.33 1.79
C PHE A 419 5.31 13.53 2.92
N GLY A 420 5.34 14.65 3.64
CA GLY A 420 4.32 14.98 4.64
C GLY A 420 2.91 15.03 4.05
N HIS A 421 2.75 15.62 2.87
CA HIS A 421 1.50 15.58 2.12
C HIS A 421 1.11 14.16 1.69
N ALA A 422 2.08 13.33 1.28
CA ALA A 422 1.82 11.95 0.89
C ALA A 422 1.18 11.16 2.04
N ILE A 423 1.67 11.35 3.27
CA ILE A 423 1.15 10.72 4.49
C ILE A 423 -0.07 11.43 5.10
N GLY A 424 -0.56 12.50 4.46
CA GLY A 424 -1.86 13.11 4.78
C GLY A 424 -1.81 14.43 5.56
N LEU A 425 -0.64 15.03 5.73
CA LEU A 425 -0.51 16.33 6.39
C LEU A 425 -0.84 17.47 5.42
N SER A 426 -1.31 18.58 5.98
CA SER A 426 -1.56 19.85 5.27
C SER A 426 -0.62 20.92 5.82
N HIS A 427 -0.44 22.04 5.11
CA HIS A 427 0.34 23.14 5.68
C HIS A 427 -0.28 23.68 6.99
N PRO A 428 0.51 24.37 7.85
CA PRO A 428 0.07 24.84 9.17
C PRO A 428 -1.19 25.71 9.22
N ARG A 429 -1.54 26.39 8.11
CA ARG A 429 -2.70 27.30 8.07
C ARG A 429 -3.82 26.89 7.14
N CYS A 430 -3.50 26.26 6.01
CA CYS A 430 -4.47 25.90 4.98
C CYS A 430 -3.92 24.83 4.03
N PRO A 431 -4.78 24.10 3.32
CA PRO A 431 -4.35 23.07 2.37
C PRO A 431 -3.84 23.64 1.02
N GLY A 432 -3.90 24.95 0.80
CA GLY A 432 -3.49 25.58 -0.46
C GLY A 432 -1.98 25.81 -0.57
N GLY A 433 -1.50 26.08 -1.78
CA GLY A 433 -0.09 26.38 -2.07
C GLY A 433 0.28 27.87 -1.99
N ASP A 434 -0.56 28.68 -1.34
CA ASP A 434 -0.26 30.11 -1.13
C ASP A 434 0.80 30.27 -0.05
N ASP A 435 1.67 31.27 -0.18
CA ASP A 435 2.79 31.53 0.76
C ASP A 435 2.35 31.66 2.23
N ASN A 436 1.12 32.13 2.46
CA ASN A 436 0.52 32.23 3.79
C ASN A 436 0.13 30.87 4.39
N CYS A 437 -0.12 29.85 3.58
CA CYS A 437 -0.44 28.50 4.07
C CYS A 437 0.76 27.85 4.76
N TYR A 438 1.97 28.10 4.24
CA TYR A 438 3.26 27.68 4.80
C TYR A 438 3.63 28.38 6.12
N GLY A 439 2.78 29.29 6.62
CA GLY A 439 2.98 30.00 7.87
C GLY A 439 3.30 31.47 7.69
N VAL A 440 2.85 32.29 8.65
CA VAL A 440 3.11 33.75 8.68
C VAL A 440 3.95 34.15 9.90
N THR A 441 4.30 33.20 10.77
CA THR A 441 5.16 33.41 11.93
C THR A 441 6.45 32.59 11.77
N ALA A 442 7.49 32.93 12.52
CA ALA A 442 8.74 32.17 12.51
C ALA A 442 8.57 30.71 12.99
N GLU A 443 7.66 30.46 13.93
CA GLU A 443 7.33 29.10 14.40
C GLU A 443 6.69 28.27 13.29
N GLU A 444 5.64 28.79 12.65
CA GLU A 444 4.95 28.10 11.56
C GLU A 444 5.85 27.89 10.35
N ARG A 445 6.77 28.82 10.06
CA ARG A 445 7.68 28.67 8.90
C ARG A 445 8.84 27.72 9.14
N ARG A 446 9.26 27.48 10.38
CA ARG A 446 10.30 26.47 10.70
C ARG A 446 9.80 25.04 10.53
N ASP A 447 8.49 24.87 10.57
CA ASP A 447 7.80 23.60 10.43
C ASP A 447 8.12 22.91 9.09
N VAL A 448 8.16 21.57 9.09
CA VAL A 448 8.41 20.80 7.86
C VAL A 448 7.28 21.01 6.85
N MET A 449 6.03 21.11 7.31
CA MET A 449 4.86 21.44 6.48
C MET A 449 4.72 22.96 6.28
N GLY A 450 5.61 23.74 6.90
CA GLY A 450 5.85 25.14 6.61
C GLY A 450 6.95 25.31 5.56
N GLY A 451 7.83 26.29 5.78
CA GLY A 451 8.98 26.58 4.90
C GLY A 451 10.30 26.03 5.42
N GLY A 452 10.28 25.09 6.37
CA GLY A 452 11.45 24.56 7.04
C GLY A 452 11.52 23.03 6.98
N ASP A 453 12.21 22.45 7.96
CA ASP A 453 12.53 21.03 8.05
C ASP A 453 12.24 20.42 9.43
N LYS A 454 11.64 21.20 10.34
CA LYS A 454 11.44 20.79 11.73
C LYS A 454 10.08 20.13 11.92
N LEU A 455 10.07 18.91 12.46
CA LEU A 455 8.86 18.27 12.98
C LEU A 455 8.44 18.88 14.32
N GLN A 456 7.18 19.27 14.45
CA GLN A 456 6.65 19.87 15.67
C GLN A 456 5.11 19.85 15.74
N VAL A 457 4.61 20.28 16.91
CA VAL A 457 3.19 20.59 17.12
C VAL A 457 3.06 22.09 17.29
N ILE A 458 2.30 22.74 16.41
CA ILE A 458 2.06 24.19 16.47
C ILE A 458 0.79 24.45 17.26
N LYS A 459 0.88 25.36 18.23
CA LYS A 459 -0.26 25.78 19.05
C LYS A 459 -0.56 27.26 18.86
N ARG A 460 -1.83 27.58 18.65
CA ARG A 460 -2.33 28.97 18.64
C ARG A 460 -3.33 29.17 19.77
N ALA A 461 -3.03 30.11 20.68
CA ALA A 461 -3.83 30.37 21.87
C ALA A 461 -4.14 29.08 22.69
N GLY A 462 -3.13 28.22 22.85
CA GLY A 462 -3.23 26.95 23.58
C GLY A 462 -3.91 25.80 22.84
N LYS A 463 -4.43 26.01 21.63
CA LYS A 463 -5.04 24.96 20.80
C LYS A 463 -4.04 24.47 19.75
N ILE A 464 -3.95 23.16 19.58
CA ILE A 464 -3.20 22.55 18.48
C ILE A 464 -3.85 22.97 17.17
N VAL A 465 -3.07 23.58 16.28
CA VAL A 465 -3.52 23.98 14.92
C VAL A 465 -2.82 23.18 13.83
N HIS A 466 -1.68 22.58 14.14
CA HIS A 466 -0.94 21.71 13.25
C HIS A 466 -0.14 20.69 14.07
N ASP A 467 -0.06 19.45 13.59
CA ASP A 467 0.61 18.35 14.27
C ASP A 467 1.22 17.39 13.24
N ASP A 468 2.54 17.44 13.11
CA ASP A 468 3.28 16.57 12.20
C ASP A 468 3.25 15.09 12.61
N PHE A 469 2.94 14.79 13.88
CA PHE A 469 2.99 13.45 14.43
C PHE A 469 1.69 12.67 14.25
N GLN A 470 0.63 13.32 13.75
CA GLN A 470 -0.69 12.73 13.55
C GLN A 470 -0.68 11.36 12.81
N PRO A 471 0.12 11.15 11.74
CA PRO A 471 0.19 9.84 11.09
C PRO A 471 0.69 8.73 12.02
N PHE A 472 1.65 9.02 12.90
CA PHE A 472 2.17 8.07 13.89
C PHE A 472 1.17 7.84 15.04
N GLU A 473 0.48 8.89 15.47
CA GLU A 473 -0.60 8.80 16.46
C GLU A 473 -1.70 7.86 15.97
N ARG A 474 -2.10 7.96 14.69
CA ARG A 474 -3.08 7.04 14.09
C ARG A 474 -2.65 5.58 14.11
N ILE A 475 -1.36 5.30 13.85
CA ILE A 475 -0.82 3.94 13.94
C ILE A 475 -0.89 3.45 15.39
N ALA A 476 -0.46 4.27 16.35
CA ALA A 476 -0.45 3.92 17.77
C ALA A 476 -1.87 3.77 18.34
N GLU A 477 -2.83 4.59 17.91
CA GLU A 477 -4.25 4.47 18.26
C GLU A 477 -4.87 3.19 17.71
N GLN A 478 -4.55 2.81 16.46
CA GLN A 478 -5.01 1.55 15.89
C GLN A 478 -4.44 0.38 16.68
N TRP A 479 -3.13 0.36 16.91
CA TRP A 479 -2.47 -0.64 17.73
C TRP A 479 -3.10 -0.74 19.13
N GLY A 480 -3.36 0.40 19.75
CA GLY A 480 -3.97 0.44 21.07
C GLY A 480 -5.39 -0.14 21.12
N LYS A 481 -6.15 -0.19 20.02
CA LYS A 481 -7.49 -0.82 20.05
C LYS A 481 -7.41 -2.31 20.36
N ASP A 482 -6.33 -2.97 19.92
CA ASP A 482 -6.08 -4.38 20.18
C ASP A 482 -5.51 -4.62 21.59
N ILE A 483 -4.88 -3.59 22.19
CA ILE A 483 -4.08 -3.72 23.42
C ILE A 483 -4.79 -3.13 24.65
N PHE A 484 -5.69 -2.16 24.50
CA PHE A 484 -6.40 -1.48 25.58
C PHE A 484 -7.87 -1.95 25.71
N PRO A 485 -8.15 -3.14 26.26
CA PRO A 485 -9.53 -3.61 26.41
C PRO A 485 -10.28 -2.88 27.54
N GLY A 486 -11.59 -2.73 27.36
CA GLY A 486 -12.53 -2.35 28.41
C GLY A 486 -12.19 -1.03 29.11
N ALA A 487 -11.86 -1.10 30.41
CA ALA A 487 -11.65 0.06 31.25
C ALA A 487 -10.46 0.94 30.82
N LEU A 488 -9.47 0.39 30.10
CA LEU A 488 -8.29 1.12 29.64
C LEU A 488 -8.47 1.82 28.28
N ALA A 489 -9.62 1.67 27.63
CA ALA A 489 -9.88 2.27 26.32
C ALA A 489 -9.69 3.80 26.31
N HIS A 490 -9.93 4.47 27.44
CA HIS A 490 -9.70 5.91 27.59
C HIS A 490 -8.22 6.31 27.51
N CYS A 491 -7.29 5.38 27.74
CA CYS A 491 -5.85 5.59 27.57
C CYS A 491 -5.42 5.56 26.10
N ASN A 492 -6.25 4.99 25.21
CA ASN A 492 -5.97 4.86 23.78
C ASN A 492 -6.22 6.16 23.00
N LYS A 493 -5.62 7.24 23.47
CA LYS A 493 -5.51 8.50 22.75
C LYS A 493 -4.05 8.87 22.81
N TRP A 494 -3.48 9.09 21.63
CA TRP A 494 -2.06 9.33 21.48
C TRP A 494 -1.83 10.77 21.07
N SER A 495 -0.74 11.35 21.55
CA SER A 495 -0.31 12.69 21.17
C SER A 495 1.21 12.76 21.08
N ALA A 496 1.73 13.69 20.30
CA ALA A 496 3.15 14.04 20.32
C ALA A 496 3.66 14.28 21.76
N GLY A 497 4.81 13.67 22.08
CA GLY A 497 5.42 13.61 23.42
C GLY A 497 6.43 14.69 23.73
#